data_AF-A0A7Y5J1K3-F1
#
_entry.id   AF-A0A7Y5J1K3-F1
#
_cell.length_a   1.000
_cell.length_b   1.000
_cell.length_c   1.000
_cell.angle_alpha   90.00
_cell.angle_beta   90.00
_cell.angle_gamma   90.00
#
_symmetry.space_group_name_H-M   'P 1'
#
loop_
_entity.id
_entity.type
_entity.pdbx_description
1 polymer ?
#
loop_
_entity_poly.entity_id
_entity_poly.type
_entity_poly.pdbx_seq_one_letter_code
_entity_poly.pdbx_strand_id
1 'polypeptide(L)'
;MFQQIIELSDTETLQLTWGKNYKNLSISLNGQLIETIPNKAILKLGRSFKLADERQFIVILSGNRLAVWHNQFDLLSGVKSGKSDYFKTSVWFLLFTGGVFFAYDLYTAISIFPMSYFQAHLLVIAGPGLTLLSLGIWAKWSDALFP
;
A
#
# COMPACT_ATOMS: atom_id res chain seq x y z
N MET A 1 -14.78 -27.80 -8.43
CA MET A 1 -13.83 -27.03 -9.23
C MET A 1 -14.39 -25.63 -9.31
N PHE A 2 -13.58 -24.60 -9.06
CA PHE A 2 -14.03 -23.21 -9.06
C PHE A 2 -13.42 -22.50 -10.26
N GLN A 3 -14.17 -21.59 -10.86
CA GLN A 3 -13.79 -20.87 -12.06
C GLN A 3 -14.26 -19.42 -11.98
N GLN A 4 -13.48 -18.52 -12.54
CA GLN A 4 -13.84 -17.13 -12.75
C GLN A 4 -13.34 -16.68 -14.12
N ILE A 5 -14.21 -16.01 -14.88
CA ILE A 5 -13.89 -15.43 -16.17
C ILE A 5 -13.87 -13.91 -15.98
N ILE A 6 -12.84 -13.28 -16.52
CA ILE A 6 -12.65 -11.83 -16.51
C ILE A 6 -12.56 -11.41 -17.97
N GLU A 7 -13.47 -10.55 -18.42
CA GLU A 7 -13.39 -9.93 -19.74
C GLU A 7 -12.37 -8.79 -19.68
N LEU A 8 -11.30 -8.91 -20.46
CA LEU A 8 -10.26 -7.88 -20.58
C LEU A 8 -10.61 -6.90 -21.70
N SER A 9 -11.23 -7.39 -22.77
CA SER A 9 -11.77 -6.62 -23.90
C SER A 9 -12.86 -7.43 -24.60
N ASP A 10 -13.50 -6.87 -25.63
CA ASP A 10 -14.55 -7.54 -26.41
C ASP A 10 -14.09 -8.87 -27.05
N THR A 11 -12.78 -9.07 -27.19
CA THR A 11 -12.18 -10.25 -27.82
C THR A 11 -11.26 -11.05 -26.88
N GLU A 12 -11.03 -10.55 -25.65
CA GLU A 12 -10.07 -11.15 -24.73
C GLU A 12 -10.69 -11.52 -23.39
N THR A 13 -10.53 -12.77 -23.01
CA THR A 13 -11.02 -13.33 -21.75
C THR A 13 -9.89 -13.98 -20.97
N LEU A 14 -9.72 -13.55 -19.73
CA LEU A 14 -8.83 -14.18 -18.77
C LEU A 14 -9.66 -15.11 -17.87
N GLN A 15 -9.39 -16.40 -17.97
CA GLN A 15 -10.04 -17.42 -17.15
C GLN A 15 -9.09 -17.91 -16.07
N LEU A 16 -9.59 -17.90 -14.84
CA LEU A 16 -8.92 -18.38 -13.64
C LEU A 16 -9.67 -19.60 -13.14
N THR A 17 -8.96 -20.71 -12.94
CA THR A 17 -9.57 -21.97 -12.50
C THR A 17 -8.79 -22.55 -11.34
N TRP A 18 -9.45 -22.98 -10.27
CA TRP A 18 -8.77 -23.52 -9.09
C TRP A 18 -9.54 -24.65 -8.40
N GLY A 19 -8.78 -25.48 -7.67
CA GLY A 19 -9.28 -26.52 -6.80
C GLY A 19 -9.69 -26.01 -5.42
N LYS A 20 -10.16 -26.92 -4.54
CA LYS A 20 -10.42 -26.59 -3.13
C LYS A 20 -9.18 -25.96 -2.49
N ASN A 21 -9.39 -24.94 -1.65
CA ASN A 21 -8.32 -24.17 -0.98
C ASN A 21 -7.31 -23.49 -1.91
N TYR A 22 -7.73 -23.09 -3.12
CA TYR A 22 -6.89 -22.42 -4.12
C TYR A 22 -5.67 -23.26 -4.54
N LYS A 23 -5.80 -24.59 -4.53
CA LYS A 23 -4.79 -25.49 -5.09
C LYS A 23 -4.86 -25.47 -6.61
N ASN A 24 -3.70 -25.57 -7.27
CA ASN A 24 -3.58 -25.64 -8.73
C ASN A 24 -4.39 -24.53 -9.41
N LEU A 25 -4.10 -23.27 -9.07
CA LEU A 25 -4.72 -22.15 -9.77
C LEU A 25 -4.10 -22.03 -11.16
N SER A 26 -4.89 -22.35 -12.18
CA SER A 26 -4.52 -22.22 -13.58
C SER A 26 -5.08 -20.93 -14.14
N ILE A 27 -4.26 -20.24 -14.92
CA ILE A 27 -4.57 -18.97 -15.56
C ILE A 27 -4.49 -19.19 -17.06
N SER A 28 -5.56 -18.88 -17.77
CA SER A 28 -5.63 -19.01 -19.22
C SER A 28 -6.18 -17.75 -19.87
N LEU A 29 -5.60 -17.34 -21.01
CA LEU A 29 -6.09 -16.24 -21.83
C LEU A 29 -6.66 -16.81 -23.13
N ASN A 30 -7.90 -16.48 -23.46
CA ASN A 30 -8.59 -16.97 -24.66
C ASN A 30 -8.53 -18.50 -24.82
N GLY A 31 -8.59 -19.22 -23.68
CA GLY A 31 -8.47 -20.68 -23.63
C GLY A 31 -7.04 -21.23 -23.64
N GLN A 32 -6.02 -20.41 -23.88
CA GLN A 32 -4.61 -20.82 -23.84
C GLN A 32 -4.07 -20.73 -22.41
N LEU A 33 -3.51 -21.82 -21.89
CA LEU A 33 -2.88 -21.84 -20.56
C LEU A 33 -1.61 -20.97 -20.54
N ILE A 34 -1.54 -20.02 -19.61
CA ILE A 34 -0.39 -19.14 -19.40
C ILE A 34 0.50 -19.70 -18.29
N GLU A 35 -0.08 -19.87 -17.10
CA GLU A 35 0.65 -20.33 -15.93
C GLU A 35 -0.26 -21.17 -15.04
N THR A 36 0.34 -22.09 -14.30
CA THR A 36 -0.33 -22.83 -13.22
C THR A 36 0.46 -22.66 -11.93
N ILE A 37 -0.24 -22.18 -10.90
CA ILE A 37 0.29 -21.96 -9.57
C ILE A 37 -0.12 -23.16 -8.69
N PRO A 38 0.82 -24.04 -8.33
CA PRO A 38 0.47 -25.33 -7.74
C PRO A 38 -0.05 -25.21 -6.31
N ASN A 39 0.38 -24.20 -5.54
CA ASN A 39 0.02 -24.07 -4.14
C ASN A 39 -0.40 -22.66 -3.70
N LYS A 40 -1.16 -22.62 -2.61
CA LYS A 40 -1.67 -21.41 -1.96
C LYS A 40 -0.57 -20.50 -1.37
N ALA A 41 0.54 -21.07 -0.90
CA ALA A 41 1.64 -20.30 -0.32
C ALA A 41 2.33 -19.41 -1.37
N ILE A 42 2.56 -19.93 -2.57
CA ILE A 42 3.07 -19.19 -3.72
C ILE A 42 2.08 -18.11 -4.14
N LEU A 43 0.79 -18.44 -4.13
CA LEU A 43 -0.29 -17.48 -4.44
C LEU A 43 -0.37 -16.32 -3.43
N LYS A 44 -0.05 -16.55 -2.15
CA LYS A 44 0.02 -15.49 -1.13
C LYS A 44 1.18 -14.53 -1.33
N LEU A 45 2.29 -14.99 -1.91
CA LEU A 45 3.44 -14.14 -2.22
C LEU A 45 3.17 -13.22 -3.43
N GLY A 46 2.12 -13.50 -4.19
CA GLY A 46 1.86 -12.86 -5.46
C GLY A 46 2.70 -13.48 -6.59
N ARG A 47 2.07 -13.66 -7.75
CA ARG A 47 2.76 -14.09 -8.97
C ARG A 47 2.46 -13.12 -10.09
N SER A 48 3.51 -12.59 -10.67
CA SER A 48 3.41 -11.79 -11.87
C SER A 48 3.68 -12.64 -13.10
N PHE A 49 2.82 -12.53 -14.10
CA PHE A 49 3.07 -13.08 -15.42
C PHE A 49 2.94 -11.98 -16.47
N LYS A 50 3.70 -12.14 -17.55
CA LYS A 50 3.64 -11.28 -18.72
C LYS A 50 2.93 -12.03 -19.83
N LEU A 51 2.02 -11.33 -20.50
CA LEU A 51 1.41 -11.79 -21.75
C LEU A 51 2.38 -11.56 -22.92
N ALA A 52 2.02 -12.11 -24.08
CA ALA A 52 2.80 -11.99 -25.32
C ALA A 52 2.94 -10.53 -25.82
N ASP A 53 2.04 -9.66 -25.38
CA ASP A 53 2.02 -8.21 -25.69
C ASP A 53 2.63 -7.36 -24.55
N GLU A 54 3.44 -7.98 -23.70
CA GLU A 54 4.09 -7.38 -22.53
C GLU A 54 3.18 -6.90 -21.41
N ARG A 55 1.84 -7.04 -21.51
CA ARG A 55 0.95 -6.71 -20.39
C ARG A 55 1.28 -7.58 -19.18
N GLN A 56 1.53 -6.92 -18.05
CA GLN A 56 1.80 -7.60 -16.80
C GLN A 56 0.52 -7.70 -15.95
N PHE A 57 0.29 -8.90 -15.42
CA PHE A 57 -0.77 -9.19 -14.49
C PHE A 57 -0.17 -9.74 -13.22
N ILE A 58 -0.72 -9.37 -12.07
CA ILE A 58 -0.29 -9.87 -10.77
C ILE A 58 -1.47 -10.55 -10.11
N VAL A 59 -1.34 -11.85 -9.85
CA VAL A 59 -2.34 -12.62 -9.13
C VAL A 59 -1.85 -12.87 -7.72
N ILE A 60 -2.65 -12.46 -6.74
CA ILE A 60 -2.35 -12.61 -5.33
C ILE A 60 -3.56 -13.11 -4.57
N LEU A 61 -3.34 -13.95 -3.57
CA LEU A 61 -4.36 -14.30 -2.60
C LEU A 61 -4.23 -13.38 -1.37
N SER A 62 -5.07 -12.36 -1.29
CA SER A 62 -5.14 -11.46 -0.13
C SER A 62 -6.22 -11.95 0.84
N GLY A 63 -5.78 -12.40 2.02
CA GLY A 63 -6.65 -13.04 3.01
C GLY A 63 -7.31 -14.32 2.45
N ASN A 64 -8.61 -14.24 2.16
CA ASN A 64 -9.42 -15.31 1.59
C ASN A 64 -10.01 -14.95 0.21
N ARG A 65 -9.54 -13.89 -0.43
CA ARG A 65 -10.01 -13.45 -1.76
C ARG A 65 -8.87 -13.47 -2.76
N LEU A 66 -9.15 -13.92 -3.97
CA LEU A 66 -8.25 -13.76 -5.09
C LEU A 66 -8.31 -12.29 -5.54
N ALA A 67 -7.17 -11.69 -5.82
CA ALA A 67 -7.08 -10.38 -6.46
C ALA A 67 -6.22 -10.53 -7.72
N VAL A 68 -6.66 -9.92 -8.81
CA VAL A 68 -5.97 -9.99 -10.11
C VAL A 68 -5.74 -8.56 -10.57
N TRP A 69 -4.49 -8.11 -10.41
CA TRP A 69 -4.12 -6.74 -10.67
C TRP A 69 -3.58 -6.56 -12.09
N HIS A 70 -4.06 -5.53 -12.77
CA HIS A 70 -3.55 -5.04 -14.04
C HIS A 70 -3.63 -3.51 -14.07
N ASN A 71 -2.56 -2.82 -14.48
CA ASN A 71 -2.54 -1.34 -14.57
C ASN A 71 -3.08 -0.62 -13.33
N GLN A 72 -2.71 -1.10 -12.13
CA GLN A 72 -3.21 -0.59 -10.84
C GLN A 72 -4.70 -0.82 -10.59
N PHE A 73 -5.39 -1.70 -11.32
CA PHE A 73 -6.77 -2.09 -11.05
C PHE A 73 -6.85 -3.55 -10.68
N ASP A 74 -7.55 -3.87 -9.58
CA ASP A 74 -7.99 -5.23 -9.32
C ASP A 74 -9.18 -5.52 -10.22
N LEU A 75 -8.95 -6.32 -11.24
CA LEU A 75 -9.93 -6.72 -12.23
C LEU A 75 -11.09 -7.53 -11.62
N LEU A 76 -10.89 -8.12 -10.43
CA LEU A 76 -11.94 -8.90 -9.76
C LEU A 76 -12.89 -8.04 -8.94
N SER A 77 -12.34 -7.09 -8.18
CA SER A 77 -13.16 -6.22 -7.33
C SER A 77 -13.53 -4.89 -8.00
N GLY A 78 -12.92 -4.56 -9.14
CA GLY A 78 -13.01 -3.25 -9.78
C GLY A 78 -12.31 -2.13 -9.00
N VAL A 79 -11.56 -2.48 -7.94
CA VAL A 79 -10.91 -1.50 -7.06
C VAL A 79 -9.57 -1.09 -7.65
N LYS A 80 -9.37 0.21 -7.82
CA LYS A 80 -8.06 0.77 -8.19
C LYS A 80 -7.10 0.72 -6.98
N SER A 81 -5.97 0.07 -7.14
CA SER A 81 -4.80 0.16 -6.26
C SER A 81 -4.40 1.63 -6.14
N GLY A 82 -4.20 2.10 -4.92
CA GLY A 82 -3.77 3.48 -4.66
C GLY A 82 -4.86 4.55 -4.70
N LYS A 83 -6.16 4.19 -4.72
CA LYS A 83 -7.23 5.22 -4.68
C LYS A 83 -7.19 6.08 -3.40
N SER A 84 -6.53 5.59 -2.35
CA SER A 84 -6.13 6.39 -1.20
C SER A 84 -4.66 6.13 -0.94
N ASP A 85 -3.87 7.18 -1.12
CA ASP A 85 -2.48 7.23 -0.70
C ASP A 85 -2.44 7.39 0.83
N TYR A 86 -2.86 6.33 1.53
CA TYR A 86 -2.95 6.30 3.00
C TYR A 86 -1.60 6.62 3.64
N PHE A 87 -0.50 6.30 2.95
CA PHE A 87 0.84 6.66 3.37
C PHE A 87 1.02 8.18 3.35
N LYS A 88 0.78 8.85 2.21
CA LYS A 88 0.84 10.31 2.12
C LYS A 88 -0.13 10.99 3.06
N THR A 89 -1.35 10.48 3.21
CA THR A 89 -2.32 10.99 4.19
C THR A 89 -1.80 10.89 5.62
N SER A 90 -1.19 9.75 5.99
CA SER A 90 -0.61 9.54 7.32
C SER A 90 0.62 10.43 7.57
N VAL A 91 1.49 10.59 6.57
CA VAL A 91 2.63 11.53 6.63
C VAL A 91 2.14 12.96 6.82
N TRP A 92 1.10 13.37 6.07
CA TRP A 92 0.52 14.71 6.22
C TRP A 92 -0.09 14.91 7.61
N PHE A 93 -0.78 13.90 8.13
CA PHE A 93 -1.33 13.93 9.48
C PHE A 93 -0.24 14.08 10.54
N LEU A 94 0.86 13.32 10.45
CA LEU A 94 2.01 13.42 11.35
C LEU A 94 2.65 14.81 11.33
N LEU A 95 2.88 15.36 10.14
CA LEU A 95 3.44 16.71 9.97
C LEU A 95 2.52 17.79 10.52
N PHE A 96 1.21 17.71 10.24
CA PHE A 96 0.24 18.69 10.69
C PHE A 96 0.05 18.65 12.20
N THR A 97 -0.24 17.47 12.77
CA THR A 97 -0.44 17.32 14.21
C THR A 97 0.85 17.61 14.98
N GLY A 98 2.00 17.10 14.52
CA GLY A 98 3.30 17.42 15.10
C GLY A 98 3.59 18.91 15.08
N GLY A 99 3.31 19.60 13.96
CA GLY A 99 3.46 21.04 13.84
C GLY A 99 2.58 21.84 14.79
N VAL A 100 1.30 21.47 14.93
CA VAL A 100 0.37 22.13 15.84
C VAL A 100 0.81 21.95 17.30
N PHE A 101 1.14 20.73 17.71
CA PHE A 101 1.62 20.47 19.07
C PHE A 101 2.94 21.19 19.34
N PHE A 102 3.89 21.14 18.40
CA PHE A 102 5.17 21.84 18.56
C PHE A 102 4.99 23.36 18.69
N ALA A 103 4.12 23.96 17.86
CA ALA A 103 3.83 25.39 17.96
C ALA A 103 3.16 25.77 19.29
N TYR A 104 2.24 24.91 19.77
CA TYR A 104 1.60 25.09 21.07
C TYR A 104 2.58 24.97 22.24
N ASP A 105 3.41 23.92 22.24
CA ASP A 105 4.45 23.70 23.25
C ASP A 105 5.44 24.86 23.28
N LEU A 106 5.86 25.33 22.10
CA LEU A 106 6.75 26.48 21.93
C LEU A 106 6.11 27.77 22.45
N TYR A 107 4.86 28.05 22.08
CA TYR A 107 4.12 29.23 22.56
C TYR A 107 3.96 29.22 24.08
N THR A 108 3.54 28.08 24.63
CA THR A 108 3.36 27.89 26.08
C THR A 108 4.69 28.11 26.81
N ALA A 109 5.77 27.57 26.25
CA ALA A 109 7.06 27.66 26.90
C ALA A 109 7.66 29.07 26.88
N ILE A 110 7.49 29.82 25.79
CA ILE A 110 7.88 31.23 25.69
C ILE A 110 7.03 32.10 26.63
N SER A 111 5.74 31.79 26.76
CA SER A 111 4.79 32.61 27.52
C SER A 111 4.87 32.40 29.03
N ILE A 112 5.28 31.21 29.47
CA ILE A 112 5.21 30.82 30.89
C ILE A 112 6.59 30.72 31.54
N PHE A 113 7.65 30.32 30.82
CA PHE A 113 8.96 30.10 31.42
C PHE A 113 9.95 31.24 31.16
N PRO A 114 10.80 31.58 32.16
CA PRO A 114 11.91 32.50 31.94
C PRO A 114 12.92 31.90 30.95
N MET A 115 13.56 32.77 30.15
CA MET A 115 14.41 32.41 29.01
C MET A 115 15.53 31.41 29.36
N SER A 116 16.06 31.47 30.58
CA SER A 116 17.09 30.54 31.09
C SER A 116 16.58 29.10 31.26
N TYR A 117 15.30 28.92 31.58
CA TYR A 117 14.68 27.60 31.70
C TYR A 117 14.41 26.98 30.33
N PHE A 118 14.00 27.83 29.38
CA PHE A 118 13.72 27.46 27.98
C PHE A 118 14.97 26.90 27.26
N GLN A 119 16.11 27.57 27.40
CA GLN A 119 17.38 27.12 26.80
C GLN A 119 17.87 25.78 27.36
N ALA A 120 17.63 25.51 28.64
CA ALA A 120 18.07 24.28 29.31
C ALA A 120 17.17 23.07 29.01
N HIS A 121 15.89 23.28 28.66
CA HIS A 121 14.90 22.21 28.55
C HIS A 121 14.21 22.12 27.18
N LEU A 122 14.75 22.78 26.15
CA LEU A 122 14.18 22.84 24.81
C LEU A 122 13.80 21.45 24.24
N LEU A 123 14.67 20.45 24.45
CA LEU A 123 14.45 19.06 24.02
C LEU A 123 13.30 18.36 24.76
N VAL A 124 13.04 18.73 26.01
CA VAL A 124 11.97 18.16 26.85
C VAL A 124 10.65 18.88 26.58
N ILE A 125 10.71 20.20 26.39
CA ILE A 125 9.58 21.06 26.05
C ILE A 125 9.01 20.70 24.67
N ALA A 126 9.88 20.34 23.72
CA ALA A 126 9.47 20.00 22.35
C ALA A 126 8.66 18.68 22.23
N GLY A 127 8.63 17.87 23.29
CA GLY A 127 7.54 16.94 23.59
C GLY A 127 7.07 15.99 22.46
N PRO A 128 5.79 15.57 22.51
CA PRO A 128 5.14 14.74 21.49
C PRO A 128 5.11 15.42 20.12
N GLY A 129 5.03 16.76 20.08
CA GLY A 129 4.97 17.55 18.85
C GLY A 129 6.20 17.33 17.97
N LEU A 130 7.40 17.55 18.52
CA LEU A 130 8.66 17.36 17.80
C LEU A 130 8.87 15.90 17.38
N THR A 131 8.42 14.94 18.19
CA THR A 131 8.51 13.52 17.88
C THR A 131 7.66 13.16 16.65
N LEU A 132 6.39 13.59 16.62
CA LEU A 132 5.50 13.37 15.49
C LEU A 132 5.98 14.09 14.23
N LEU A 133 6.48 15.32 14.39
CA LEU A 133 7.05 16.11 13.29
C LEU A 133 8.28 15.42 12.68
N SER A 134 9.18 14.94 13.53
CA SER A 134 10.41 14.24 13.10
C SER A 134 10.10 12.93 12.38
N LEU A 135 9.13 12.15 12.88
CA LEU A 135 8.64 10.94 12.20
C LEU A 135 8.00 11.26 10.85
N GLY A 136 7.21 12.33 10.77
CA GLY A 136 6.62 12.79 9.50
C GLY A 136 7.68 13.23 8.49
N ILE A 137 8.71 13.97 8.93
CA ILE A 137 9.83 14.40 8.07
C ILE A 137 10.62 13.18 7.59
N TRP A 138 10.97 12.27 8.50
CA TRP A 138 11.69 11.05 8.17
C TRP A 138 10.92 10.18 7.16
N ALA A 139 9.61 9.97 7.39
CA ALA A 139 8.76 9.19 6.48
C ALA A 139 8.64 9.84 5.09
N LYS A 140 8.57 11.17 5.02
CA LYS A 140 8.59 11.91 3.75
C LYS A 140 9.93 11.76 3.01
N TRP A 141 11.04 11.72 3.73
CA TRP A 141 12.37 11.57 3.14
C TRP A 141 12.65 10.11 2.72
N SER A 142 12.17 9.12 3.47
CA SER A 142 12.34 7.71 3.11
C SER A 142 11.60 7.35 1.82
N ASP A 143 10.39 7.87 1.64
CA ASP A 143 9.60 7.69 0.41
C ASP A 143 10.32 8.26 -0.83
N ALA A 144 11.01 9.39 -0.67
CA ALA A 144 11.83 9.98 -1.73
C ALA A 144 13.09 9.16 -2.08
N LEU A 145 13.58 8.34 -1.13
CA LEU A 145 14.79 7.52 -1.30
C LEU A 145 14.46 6.07 -1.77
N PHE A 146 13.25 5.60 -1.50
CA PHE A 146 12.78 4.25 -1.85
C PHE A 146 11.38 4.32 -2.49
N PRO A 147 11.27 4.80 -3.75
CA PRO A 147 10.00 4.97 -4.45
C PRO A 147 9.34 3.64 -4.86
#